data_AF-A0A9E4C579-F1
#
_entry.id   AF-A0A9E4C579-F1
#
_cell.length_a   1.000
_cell.length_b   1.000
_cell.length_c   1.000
_cell.angle_alpha   90.00
_cell.angle_beta   90.00
_cell.angle_gamma   90.00
#
_symmetry.space_group_name_H-M   'P 1'
#
loop_
_entity.id
_entity.type
_entity.pdbx_description
1 polymer ?
#
loop_
_entity_poly.entity_id
_entity_poly.type
_entity_poly.pdbx_seq_one_letter_code
_entity_poly.pdbx_strand_id
1 'polypeptide(L)'
;MKIFIDTANLEEITEAASTGILDGVTTNPSLIAKEGADHHMRIKEICEVVDGPVSAEVIATEWKEMVEEGRELAAIHENVVVKVPVGVEGLRAVKAMREENINTNVTLIFSPAQAM
;
A
#
# COMPACT_ATOMS: atom_id res chain seq x y z
N MET A 1 -11.08 16.64 1.34
CA MET A 1 -10.46 15.71 2.30
C MET A 1 -10.76 14.31 1.79
N LYS A 2 -9.77 13.41 1.77
CA LYS A 2 -10.00 11.99 1.42
C LYS A 2 -10.02 11.15 2.70
N ILE A 3 -10.81 10.10 2.76
CA ILE A 3 -10.96 9.21 3.91
C ILE A 3 -10.56 7.80 3.51
N PHE A 4 -9.49 7.29 4.11
CA PHE A 4 -9.00 5.93 3.88
C PHE A 4 -9.23 5.10 5.14
N ILE A 5 -9.57 3.82 4.98
CA ILE A 5 -9.67 2.87 6.10
C ILE A 5 -8.36 2.08 6.26
N ASP A 6 -7.92 1.86 7.49
CA ASP A 6 -6.69 1.11 7.80
C ASP A 6 -7.03 -0.29 8.32
N THR A 7 -7.33 -1.20 7.39
CA THR A 7 -7.70 -2.59 7.69
C THR A 7 -7.40 -3.48 6.48
N ALA A 8 -7.30 -4.78 6.73
CA ALA A 8 -7.32 -5.79 5.67
C ALA A 8 -8.61 -6.62 5.69
N ASN A 9 -9.55 -6.35 6.60
CA ASN A 9 -10.79 -7.10 6.73
C ASN A 9 -11.79 -6.70 5.63
N LEU A 10 -12.21 -7.67 4.80
CA LEU A 10 -13.09 -7.39 3.65
C LEU A 10 -14.51 -6.99 4.06
N GLU A 11 -15.00 -7.45 5.20
CA GLU A 11 -16.34 -7.06 5.69
C GLU A 11 -16.35 -5.59 6.09
N GLU A 12 -15.34 -5.16 6.87
CA GLU A 12 -15.17 -3.74 7.26
C GLU A 12 -15.00 -2.83 6.03
N ILE A 13 -14.22 -3.27 5.04
CA ILE A 13 -13.98 -2.50 3.80
C ILE A 13 -15.27 -2.40 2.98
N THR A 14 -16.02 -3.51 2.86
CA THR A 14 -17.29 -3.52 2.11
C THR A 14 -18.34 -2.64 2.80
N GLU A 15 -18.43 -2.71 4.12
CA GLU A 15 -19.31 -1.85 4.90
C GLU A 15 -18.95 -0.38 4.71
N ALA A 16 -17.67 -0.02 4.87
CA ALA A 16 -17.18 1.34 4.68
C ALA A 16 -17.41 1.84 3.25
N ALA A 17 -17.18 1.02 2.22
CA ALA A 17 -17.45 1.36 0.83
C ALA A 17 -18.94 1.67 0.60
N SER A 18 -19.85 0.91 1.23
CA SER A 18 -21.30 1.09 1.08
C SER A 18 -21.83 2.44 1.57
N THR A 19 -21.08 3.12 2.44
CA THR A 19 -21.45 4.45 2.96
C THR A 19 -21.22 5.59 1.96
N GLY A 20 -20.41 5.36 0.92
CA GLY A 20 -20.02 6.37 -0.06
C GLY A 20 -18.98 7.40 0.43
N ILE A 21 -18.41 7.23 1.62
CA ILE A 21 -17.35 8.12 2.14
C ILE A 21 -15.94 7.56 1.99
N LEU A 22 -15.78 6.30 1.57
CA LEU A 22 -14.48 5.63 1.48
C LEU A 22 -13.78 5.98 0.16
N ASP A 23 -12.59 6.59 0.26
CA ASP A 23 -11.77 6.99 -0.89
C ASP A 23 -10.59 6.04 -1.17
N GLY A 24 -10.29 5.10 -0.26
CA GLY A 24 -9.13 4.21 -0.38
C GLY A 24 -8.89 3.34 0.86
N VAL A 25 -7.89 2.47 0.79
CA VAL A 25 -7.52 1.55 1.86
C VAL A 25 -6.02 1.63 2.12
N THR A 26 -5.61 1.57 3.38
CA THR A 26 -4.22 1.31 3.74
C THR A 26 -4.10 -0.05 4.41
N THR A 27 -3.09 -0.82 4.00
CA THR A 27 -2.75 -2.10 4.64
C THR A 27 -1.31 -2.10 5.13
N ASN A 28 -0.94 -3.19 5.80
CA ASN A 28 0.43 -3.57 6.11
C ASN A 28 0.47 -5.10 6.30
N PRO A 29 1.65 -5.73 6.35
CA PRO A 29 1.76 -7.19 6.43
C PRO A 29 1.08 -7.76 7.69
N SER A 30 1.14 -7.02 8.81
CA SER A 30 0.51 -7.43 10.07
C SER A 30 -1.02 -7.46 10.00
N LEU A 31 -1.65 -6.50 9.33
CA LEU A 31 -3.10 -6.49 9.13
C LEU A 31 -3.53 -7.67 8.26
N ILE A 32 -2.83 -7.92 7.16
CA ILE A 32 -3.18 -9.05 6.27
C ILE A 32 -2.95 -10.39 6.97
N ALA A 33 -1.86 -10.53 7.73
CA ALA A 33 -1.58 -11.75 8.48
C ALA A 33 -2.65 -12.07 9.55
N LYS A 34 -3.24 -11.04 10.18
CA LYS A 34 -4.35 -11.22 11.15
C LYS A 34 -5.59 -11.85 10.51
N GLU A 35 -5.82 -11.56 9.24
CA GLU A 35 -6.92 -12.13 8.46
C GLU A 35 -6.62 -13.54 7.93
N GLY A 36 -5.42 -14.06 8.16
CA GLY A 36 -4.99 -15.40 7.71
C GLY A 36 -4.94 -15.54 6.19
N ALA A 37 -4.77 -14.43 5.46
CA ALA A 37 -4.84 -14.38 4.01
C ALA A 37 -3.45 -14.29 3.36
N ASP A 38 -3.36 -14.79 2.13
CA ASP A 38 -2.20 -14.52 1.28
C ASP A 38 -2.11 -13.02 0.94
N HIS A 39 -0.89 -12.50 0.91
CA HIS A 39 -0.64 -11.07 0.75
C HIS A 39 -1.16 -10.53 -0.59
N HIS A 40 -0.79 -11.17 -1.70
CA HIS A 40 -1.13 -10.71 -3.04
C HIS A 40 -2.62 -10.91 -3.31
N MET A 41 -3.17 -12.06 -2.88
CA MET A 41 -4.59 -12.35 -3.00
C MET A 41 -5.42 -11.32 -2.24
N ARG A 42 -5.08 -11.01 -0.99
CA ARG A 42 -5.87 -10.06 -0.18
C ARG A 42 -5.83 -8.65 -0.77
N ILE A 43 -4.68 -8.19 -1.28
CA ILE A 43 -4.60 -6.89 -1.95
C ILE A 43 -5.52 -6.85 -3.17
N LYS A 44 -5.54 -7.92 -3.96
CA LYS A 44 -6.43 -8.03 -5.12
C LYS A 44 -7.90 -7.98 -4.71
N GLU A 45 -8.31 -8.76 -3.71
CA GLU A 45 -9.67 -8.77 -3.18
C GLU A 45 -10.10 -7.36 -2.71
N ILE A 46 -9.20 -6.63 -2.04
CA ILE A 46 -9.47 -5.25 -1.60
C ILE A 46 -9.67 -4.31 -2.80
N CYS A 47 -8.83 -4.44 -3.84
CA CYS A 47 -8.95 -3.63 -5.06
C CYS A 47 -10.24 -3.94 -5.84
N GLU A 48 -10.81 -5.13 -5.72
CA GLU A 48 -12.10 -5.49 -6.32
C GLU A 48 -13.31 -4.86 -5.59
N VAL A 49 -13.13 -4.42 -4.34
CA VAL A 49 -14.16 -3.75 -3.53
C VAL A 49 -14.04 -2.22 -3.60
N VAL A 50 -12.83 -1.68 -3.78
CA VAL A 50 -12.54 -0.25 -3.67
C VAL A 50 -11.94 0.30 -4.97
N ASP A 51 -12.66 1.24 -5.60
CA ASP A 51 -12.22 1.93 -6.82
C ASP A 51 -11.06 2.93 -6.58
N GLY A 52 -10.75 3.23 -5.31
CA GLY A 52 -9.71 4.16 -4.89
C GLY A 52 -8.36 3.49 -4.55
N PRO A 53 -7.34 4.28 -4.17
CA PRO A 53 -6.00 3.77 -3.91
C PRO A 53 -5.93 2.75 -2.77
N VAL A 54 -5.17 1.67 -2.98
CA VAL A 54 -4.91 0.62 -1.99
C VAL A 54 -3.42 0.57 -1.68
N SER A 55 -3.03 1.01 -0.48
CA SER A 55 -1.62 0.96 -0.07
C SER A 55 -1.22 -0.45 0.36
N ALA A 56 -0.25 -1.03 -0.35
CA ALA A 56 0.33 -2.36 -0.10
C ALA A 56 1.83 -2.24 0.21
N GLU A 57 2.29 -2.82 1.30
CA GLU A 57 3.64 -2.57 1.85
C GLU A 57 4.66 -3.63 1.44
N VAL A 58 5.82 -3.19 0.96
CA VAL A 58 6.98 -4.08 0.72
C VAL A 58 7.51 -4.64 2.05
N ILE A 59 8.10 -5.83 2.00
CA ILE A 59 8.70 -6.50 3.16
C ILE A 59 10.24 -6.42 3.09
N ALA A 60 10.79 -6.37 1.87
CA ALA A 60 12.22 -6.22 1.63
C ALA A 60 12.83 -5.00 2.34
N THR A 61 14.09 -5.12 2.74
CA THR A 61 14.84 -4.05 3.43
C THR A 61 15.90 -3.38 2.54
N GLU A 62 16.33 -4.04 1.46
CA GLU A 62 17.31 -3.53 0.50
C GLU A 62 16.60 -2.88 -0.70
N TRP A 63 17.10 -1.74 -1.18
CA TRP A 63 16.37 -0.92 -2.16
C TRP A 63 16.05 -1.64 -3.47
N LYS A 64 16.93 -2.54 -3.93
CA LYS A 64 16.70 -3.30 -5.17
C LYS A 64 15.57 -4.30 -5.01
N GLU A 65 15.56 -5.01 -3.89
CA GLU A 65 14.53 -6.00 -3.57
C GLU A 65 13.18 -5.30 -3.34
N MET A 66 13.17 -4.14 -2.67
CA MET A 66 11.96 -3.31 -2.55
C MET A 66 11.38 -2.90 -3.92
N VAL A 67 12.23 -2.62 -4.90
CA VAL A 67 11.77 -2.25 -6.26
C VAL A 67 11.18 -3.47 -6.97
N GLU A 68 11.81 -4.65 -6.87
CA GLU A 68 11.25 -5.87 -7.45
C GLU A 68 9.89 -6.22 -6.80
N GLU A 69 9.82 -6.25 -5.46
CA GLU A 69 8.55 -6.46 -4.74
C GLU A 69 7.52 -5.37 -5.10
N GLY A 70 7.94 -4.12 -5.20
CA GLY A 70 7.07 -3.00 -5.57
C GLY A 70 6.47 -3.15 -6.96
N ARG A 71 7.23 -3.67 -7.94
CA ARG A 71 6.72 -3.98 -9.28
C ARG A 71 5.70 -5.12 -9.25
N GLU A 72 5.96 -6.17 -8.47
CA GLU A 72 5.03 -7.28 -8.29
C GLU A 72 3.70 -6.79 -7.69
N LEU A 73 3.77 -5.97 -6.65
CA LEU A 73 2.59 -5.36 -6.03
C LEU A 73 1.83 -4.45 -7.00
N ALA A 74 2.53 -3.55 -7.70
CA ALA A 74 1.91 -2.63 -8.67
C ALA A 74 1.26 -3.36 -9.86
N ALA A 75 1.72 -4.56 -10.20
CA ALA A 75 1.13 -5.37 -11.26
C ALA A 75 -0.20 -6.04 -10.86
N ILE A 76 -0.56 -6.07 -9.56
CA ILE A 76 -1.81 -6.68 -9.08
C ILE A 76 -3.03 -5.93 -9.60
N HIS A 77 -3.01 -4.60 -9.48
CA HIS A 77 -4.13 -3.73 -9.86
C HIS A 77 -3.66 -2.27 -10.03
N GLU A 78 -4.29 -1.51 -10.92
CA GLU A 78 -3.93 -0.10 -11.18
C GLU A 78 -4.10 0.83 -9.97
N ASN A 79 -4.94 0.43 -9.01
CA ASN A 79 -5.18 1.16 -7.76
C ASN A 79 -4.10 0.92 -6.69
N VAL A 80 -3.16 0.00 -6.92
CA VAL A 80 -2.12 -0.26 -5.93
C VAL A 80 -1.18 0.93 -5.80
N VAL A 81 -0.92 1.31 -4.55
CA VAL A 81 0.12 2.27 -4.16
C VAL A 81 1.13 1.54 -3.29
N VAL A 82 2.38 1.47 -3.74
CA VAL A 82 3.43 0.74 -3.03
C VAL A 82 3.85 1.51 -1.79
N LYS A 83 3.58 0.96 -0.62
CA LYS A 83 3.91 1.53 0.67
C LYS A 83 5.34 1.16 1.05
N VAL A 84 6.17 2.15 1.32
CA VAL A 84 7.62 2.00 1.52
C VAL A 84 8.03 2.68 2.82
N PRO A 85 8.76 2.00 3.74
CA PRO A 85 9.23 2.63 4.96
C PRO A 85 10.25 3.74 4.66
N VAL A 86 10.16 4.85 5.39
CA VAL A 86 11.14 5.93 5.29
C VAL A 86 12.54 5.45 5.70
N GLY A 87 13.54 5.81 4.90
CA GLY A 87 14.93 5.41 5.11
C GLY A 87 15.75 5.60 3.83
N VAL A 88 17.08 5.53 3.89
CA VAL A 88 17.94 5.73 2.71
C VAL A 88 17.59 4.74 1.59
N GLU A 89 17.39 3.47 1.96
CA GLU A 89 17.01 2.40 1.04
C GLU A 89 15.60 2.61 0.48
N GLY A 90 14.63 2.94 1.34
CA GLY A 90 13.26 3.27 0.92
C GLY A 90 13.20 4.47 -0.03
N LEU A 91 13.97 5.54 0.22
CA LEU A 91 14.01 6.71 -0.67
C LEU A 91 14.66 6.40 -2.02
N ARG A 92 15.65 5.51 -2.07
CA ARG A 92 16.22 5.00 -3.32
C ARG A 92 15.19 4.19 -4.11
N ALA A 93 14.46 3.31 -3.44
CA ALA A 93 13.40 2.50 -4.04
C ALA A 93 12.26 3.39 -4.58
N VAL A 94 11.82 4.38 -3.79
CA VAL A 94 10.80 5.36 -4.19
C VAL A 94 11.23 6.14 -5.42
N LYS A 95 12.49 6.59 -5.49
CA LYS A 95 13.01 7.28 -6.67
C LYS A 95 12.94 6.38 -7.92
N ALA A 96 13.38 5.13 -7.81
CA ALA A 96 13.37 4.19 -8.93
C ALA A 96 11.93 3.87 -9.39
N MET A 97 11.03 3.55 -8.46
CA MET A 97 9.61 3.31 -8.76
C MET A 97 8.92 4.52 -9.39
N ARG A 98 9.27 5.74 -8.98
CA ARG A 98 8.76 6.97 -9.59
C ARG A 98 9.18 7.11 -11.06
N GLU A 99 10.42 6.75 -11.40
CA GLU A 99 10.90 6.75 -12.80
C GLU A 99 10.12 5.75 -13.68
N GLU A 100 9.52 4.73 -13.05
CA GLU A 100 8.66 3.71 -13.67
C GLU A 100 7.16 4.06 -13.62
N ASN A 101 6.79 5.24 -13.10
CA ASN A 101 5.40 5.67 -12.88
C ASN A 101 4.59 4.78 -11.90
N ILE A 102 5.27 4.11 -10.98
CA ILE A 102 4.63 3.37 -9.89
C ILE A 102 4.33 4.34 -8.74
N ASN A 103 3.07 4.37 -8.30
CA ASN A 103 2.64 5.20 -7.19
C ASN A 103 3.21 4.66 -5.87
N THR A 104 3.76 5.54 -5.03
CA THR A 104 4.36 5.16 -3.74
C THR A 104 3.77 5.94 -2.57
N ASN A 105 3.67 5.31 -1.40
CA ASN A 105 3.27 5.90 -0.13
C ASN A 105 4.39 5.71 0.90
N VAL A 106 5.11 6.78 1.29
CA VAL A 106 6.19 6.66 2.27
C VAL A 106 5.61 6.62 3.69
N THR A 107 5.88 5.53 4.42
CA THR A 107 5.35 5.26 5.77
C THR A 107 6.43 5.40 6.85
N LEU A 108 6.02 5.30 8.12
CA LEU A 108 6.89 5.39 9.31
C LEU A 108 7.64 6.73 9.42
N ILE A 109 7.02 7.80 8.93
CA ILE A 109 7.49 9.18 9.10
C ILE A 109 7.05 9.68 10.48
N PHE A 110 8.01 10.07 11.33
CA PHE A 110 7.76 10.55 12.70
C PHE A 110 8.28 11.98 12.93
N SER A 111 8.83 12.62 11.90
CA SER A 111 9.34 13.99 11.97
C SER A 111 9.14 14.74 10.65
N PRO A 112 9.02 16.08 10.67
CA PRO A 112 8.95 16.88 9.45
C PRO A 112 10.16 16.68 8.53
N ALA A 113 11.36 16.49 9.10
CA ALA A 113 12.58 16.27 8.32
C ALA A 113 12.55 14.98 7.49
N GLN A 114 11.84 13.94 7.96
CA GLN A 114 11.62 12.71 7.20
C GLN A 114 10.59 12.88 6.07
N ALA A 115 9.73 13.90 6.16
CA ALA A 115 8.66 14.15 5.20
C ALA A 115 9.05 15.09 4.04
N MET A 116 10.12 15.87 4.21
CA MET A 116 10.57 16.91 3.27
C MET A 116 11.46 16.38 2.15
#